data_AF-A0A9K3HSD6-F1
#
_entry.id   AF-A0A9K3HSD6-F1
#
_cell.length_a   1.000
_cell.length_b   1.000
_cell.length_c   1.000
_cell.angle_alpha   90.00
_cell.angle_beta   90.00
_cell.angle_gamma   90.00
#
_symmetry.space_group_name_H-M   'P 1'
#
loop_
_entity.id
_entity.type
_entity.pdbx_description
1 polymer ?
#
loop_
_entity_poly.entity_id
_entity_poly.type
_entity_poly.pdbx_seq_one_letter_code
_entity_poly.pdbx_strand_id
1 'polypeptide(L)'
;MYRFQRVLRITDITNLKTHIKIKTQFLSPNVIYGAYLIFKFCEPRKISNKPVYVNLKYKLGSETLHAYFATWGDDDWLMIELSRFSPYTKDVDFEVLLESMSRPYCGSGGIYVEGIHFRAITNTTLKVLFVSPNFLIFFI
;
A
#
# COMPACT_ATOMS: atom_id res chain seq x y z
N MET A 1 -17.33 6.48 -1.02
CA MET A 1 -16.08 6.00 -1.65
C MET A 1 -16.20 4.50 -1.84
N TYR A 2 -15.91 3.97 -3.04
CA TYR A 2 -15.92 2.53 -3.26
C TYR A 2 -14.67 1.89 -2.68
N ARG A 3 -14.84 0.74 -2.03
CA ARG A 3 -13.78 -0.03 -1.36
C ARG A 3 -13.78 -1.43 -1.90
N PHE A 4 -12.66 -2.13 -1.79
CA PHE A 4 -12.64 -3.52 -2.25
C PHE A 4 -13.43 -4.41 -1.30
N GLN A 5 -14.27 -5.28 -1.88
CA GLN A 5 -15.08 -6.24 -1.13
C GLN A 5 -14.24 -7.34 -0.43
N ARG A 6 -12.96 -7.48 -0.79
CA ARG A 6 -12.01 -8.44 -0.19
C ARG A 6 -10.78 -7.71 0.31
N VAL A 7 -10.47 -7.91 1.59
CA VAL A 7 -9.24 -7.46 2.25
C VAL A 7 -8.45 -8.69 2.73
N LEU A 8 -7.13 -8.65 2.68
CA LEU A 8 -6.28 -9.70 3.22
C LEU A 8 -6.02 -9.44 4.71
N ARG A 9 -6.45 -10.35 5.59
CA ARG A 9 -6.11 -10.29 7.02
C ARG A 9 -4.78 -11.00 7.27
N ILE A 10 -3.83 -10.31 7.88
CA ILE A 10 -2.53 -10.84 8.30
C ILE A 10 -2.45 -10.74 9.81
N THR A 11 -2.27 -11.87 10.51
CA THR A 11 -2.30 -11.93 11.98
C THR A 11 -0.95 -11.65 12.64
N ASP A 12 0.15 -12.12 12.06
CA ASP A 12 1.51 -11.85 12.55
C ASP A 12 2.16 -10.72 11.75
N ILE A 13 2.14 -9.51 12.32
CA ILE A 13 2.81 -8.35 11.72
C ILE A 13 4.34 -8.44 11.73
N THR A 14 4.95 -9.33 12.52
CA THR A 14 6.41 -9.52 12.50
C THR A 14 6.90 -10.43 11.38
N ASN A 15 5.98 -11.06 10.66
CA ASN A 15 6.28 -12.06 9.64
C ASN A 15 5.22 -12.04 8.53
N LEU A 16 5.03 -10.87 7.90
CA LEU A 16 3.97 -10.64 6.92
C LEU A 16 4.05 -11.60 5.73
N LYS A 17 5.28 -11.90 5.24
CA LYS A 17 5.59 -12.81 4.12
C LYS A 17 4.64 -12.68 2.91
N THR A 18 4.10 -11.48 2.69
CA THR A 18 3.02 -11.27 1.73
C THR A 18 3.61 -10.71 0.45
N HIS A 19 3.68 -11.54 -0.58
CA HIS A 19 4.07 -11.11 -1.92
C HIS A 19 2.86 -10.52 -2.63
N ILE A 20 2.96 -9.24 -3.02
CA ILE A 20 1.95 -8.53 -3.80
C ILE A 20 2.53 -8.29 -5.19
N LYS A 21 1.88 -8.86 -6.22
CA LYS A 21 2.17 -8.64 -7.64
C LYS A 21 0.96 -7.99 -8.30
N ILE A 22 1.16 -6.87 -8.98
CA ILE A 22 0.10 -6.07 -9.61
C ILE A 22 0.46 -5.76 -11.06
N LYS A 23 -0.44 -6.11 -11.98
CA LYS A 23 -0.34 -5.71 -13.39
C LYS A 23 -0.60 -4.22 -13.54
N THR A 24 0.35 -3.47 -14.08
CA THR A 24 0.24 -2.00 -14.19
C THR A 24 -0.35 -1.52 -15.53
N GLN A 25 -1.01 -2.42 -16.27
CA GLN A 25 -1.66 -2.17 -17.57
C GLN A 25 -2.69 -1.02 -17.64
N PHE A 26 -3.17 -0.56 -16.48
CA PHE A 26 -4.10 0.58 -16.35
C PHE A 26 -3.39 1.90 -16.01
N LEU A 27 -2.10 1.86 -15.66
CA LEU A 27 -1.28 3.04 -15.49
C LEU A 27 -0.89 3.62 -16.87
N SER A 28 -0.70 4.93 -16.93
CA SER A 28 -0.18 5.59 -18.11
C SER A 28 1.34 5.41 -18.16
N PRO A 29 1.91 4.92 -19.28
CA PRO A 29 3.36 4.88 -19.44
C PRO A 29 4.01 6.26 -19.28
N ASN A 30 5.24 6.29 -18.75
CA ASN A 30 6.04 7.49 -18.50
C ASN A 30 5.43 8.52 -17.54
N VAL A 31 4.41 8.12 -16.76
CA VAL A 31 3.91 8.90 -15.61
C VAL A 31 4.51 8.33 -14.33
N ILE A 32 5.05 9.21 -13.48
CA ILE A 32 5.54 8.82 -12.16
C ILE A 32 4.33 8.67 -11.22
N TYR A 33 4.18 7.50 -10.62
CA TYR A 33 3.18 7.21 -9.59
C TYR A 33 3.87 6.99 -8.24
N GLY A 34 3.30 7.52 -7.16
CA GLY A 34 3.57 6.99 -5.82
C GLY A 34 2.78 5.71 -5.61
N ALA A 35 3.44 4.64 -5.19
CA ALA A 35 2.83 3.35 -4.87
C ALA A 35 2.62 3.26 -3.35
N TYR A 36 1.36 3.31 -2.92
CA TYR A 36 0.97 3.36 -1.51
C TYR A 36 0.37 2.03 -1.05
N LEU A 37 0.93 1.40 -0.01
CA LEU A 37 0.27 0.31 0.70
C LEU A 37 -0.89 0.87 1.52
N ILE A 38 -2.04 0.21 1.41
CA ILE A 38 -3.28 0.60 2.08
C ILE A 38 -3.65 -0.50 3.05
N PHE A 39 -3.63 -0.18 4.35
CA PHE A 39 -3.81 -1.14 5.42
C PHE A 39 -4.54 -0.54 6.63
N LYS A 40 -5.12 -1.38 7.48
CA LYS A 40 -5.80 -0.98 8.71
C LYS A 40 -5.42 -1.95 9.83
N PHE A 41 -5.20 -1.45 11.05
CA PHE A 41 -4.95 -2.34 12.20
C PHE A 41 -6.23 -3.12 12.56
N CYS A 42 -6.08 -4.39 12.96
CA CYS A 42 -7.19 -5.20 13.46
C CYS A 42 -7.76 -4.64 14.78
N GLU A 43 -6.89 -4.08 15.60
CA GLU A 43 -7.24 -3.40 16.84
C GLU A 43 -7.59 -1.93 16.55
N PRO A 44 -8.69 -1.39 17.11
CA PRO A 44 -9.04 0.03 16.95
C PRO A 44 -7.92 0.95 17.43
N ARG A 45 -7.68 2.03 16.68
CA ARG A 45 -6.69 3.04 17.03
C ARG A 45 -7.33 4.43 17.02
N LYS A 46 -6.84 5.31 17.90
CA LYS A 46 -7.26 6.71 17.93
C LYS A 46 -6.75 7.43 16.67
N ILE A 47 -7.67 7.75 15.76
CA ILE A 47 -7.42 8.60 14.59
C ILE A 47 -6.92 9.97 15.05
N SER A 48 -5.97 10.55 14.34
CA SER A 48 -5.52 11.93 14.56
C SER A 48 -4.86 12.48 13.31
N ASN A 49 -4.62 13.80 13.26
CA ASN A 49 -3.93 14.42 12.12
C ASN A 49 -2.40 14.15 12.11
N LYS A 50 -1.88 13.33 13.04
CA LYS A 50 -0.45 12.99 13.12
C LYS A 50 -0.16 11.69 12.35
N PRO A 51 0.95 11.62 11.60
CA PRO A 51 1.42 10.36 11.02
C PRO A 51 1.67 9.28 12.10
N VAL A 52 1.39 8.03 11.75
CA VAL A 52 1.62 6.85 12.58
C VAL A 52 2.98 6.26 12.22
N TYR A 53 3.89 6.18 13.19
CA TYR A 53 5.14 5.45 13.01
C TYR A 53 4.86 3.94 13.02
N VAL A 54 5.32 3.22 12.00
CA VAL A 54 5.09 1.77 11.82
C VAL A 54 6.36 0.96 11.57
N ASN A 55 7.36 1.56 10.92
CA ASN A 55 8.60 0.89 10.49
C ASN A 55 8.30 -0.43 9.76
N LEU A 56 7.67 -0.30 8.59
CA LEU A 56 7.39 -1.39 7.66
C LEU A 56 8.67 -1.73 6.89
N LYS A 57 9.13 -2.98 7.03
CA LYS A 57 10.19 -3.58 6.24
C LYS A 57 9.60 -4.36 5.07
N TYR A 58 10.14 -4.15 3.87
CA TYR A 58 9.68 -4.79 2.65
C TYR A 58 10.85 -4.96 1.65
N LYS A 59 10.63 -5.74 0.59
CA LYS A 59 11.55 -5.84 -0.55
C LYS A 59 10.92 -5.40 -1.85
N LEU A 60 11.70 -4.66 -2.64
CA LEU A 60 11.37 -4.22 -3.99
C LEU A 60 12.46 -4.78 -4.91
N GLY A 61 12.12 -5.79 -5.72
CA GLY A 61 13.13 -6.60 -6.40
C GLY A 61 14.08 -7.28 -5.40
N SER A 62 15.39 -7.09 -5.57
CA SER A 62 16.43 -7.58 -4.66
C SER A 62 16.71 -6.67 -3.45
N GLU A 63 16.22 -5.43 -3.47
CA GLU A 63 16.51 -4.44 -2.43
C GLU A 63 15.62 -4.62 -1.20
N THR A 64 16.18 -4.43 0.00
CA THR A 64 15.43 -4.43 1.27
C THR A 64 15.31 -3.01 1.78
N LEU A 65 14.09 -2.54 1.98
CA LEU A 65 13.75 -1.14 2.23
C LEU A 65 12.85 -1.01 3.46
N HIS A 66 12.79 0.21 4.00
CA HIS A 66 12.00 0.57 5.17
C HIS A 66 11.14 1.80 4.90
N ALA A 67 9.86 1.74 5.25
CA ALA A 67 8.94 2.87 5.25
C ALA A 67 8.45 3.14 6.68
N TYR A 68 8.68 4.35 7.18
CA TYR A 68 8.56 4.65 8.61
C TYR A 68 7.19 5.18 9.04
N PHE A 69 6.57 6.05 8.23
CA PHE A 69 5.38 6.79 8.61
C PHE A 69 4.21 6.51 7.67
N ALA A 70 3.08 6.09 8.23
CA ALA A 70 1.81 6.00 7.54
C ALA A 70 0.93 7.21 7.88
N THR A 71 0.09 7.65 6.95
CA THR A 71 -0.90 8.73 7.15
C THR A 71 -2.31 8.16 7.13
N TRP A 72 -3.22 8.81 7.87
CA TRP A 72 -4.63 8.44 7.87
C TRP A 72 -5.30 8.83 6.55
N GLY A 73 -6.01 7.88 5.95
CA GLY A 73 -7.00 8.09 4.91
C GLY A 73 -8.41 7.87 5.46
N ASP A 74 -9.35 7.56 4.58
CA ASP A 74 -10.78 7.47 4.90
C ASP A 74 -11.12 6.22 5.74
N ASP A 75 -12.17 6.32 6.58
CA ASP A 75 -12.67 5.32 7.56
C ASP A 75 -11.57 4.43 8.20
N ASP A 76 -10.57 5.10 8.78
CA ASP A 76 -9.44 4.58 9.56
C ASP A 76 -8.45 3.67 8.80
N TRP A 77 -8.43 3.74 7.47
CA TRP A 77 -7.32 3.17 6.70
C TRP A 77 -6.07 4.05 6.80
N LEU A 78 -4.92 3.39 6.73
CA LEU A 78 -3.60 4.00 6.71
C LEU A 78 -2.96 3.79 5.35
N MET A 79 -2.24 4.82 4.90
CA MET A 79 -1.53 4.86 3.64
C MET A 79 -0.04 5.08 3.89
N ILE A 80 0.82 4.26 3.30
CA ILE A 80 2.27 4.43 3.40
C ILE A 80 2.93 4.29 2.03
N GLU A 81 3.73 5.27 1.63
CA GLU A 81 4.47 5.23 0.37
C GLU A 81 5.55 4.16 0.46
N LEU A 82 5.55 3.23 -0.49
CA LEU A 82 6.60 2.24 -0.63
C LEU A 82 7.67 2.80 -1.57
N SER A 83 7.29 3.13 -2.80
CA SER A 83 8.22 3.64 -3.80
C SER A 83 7.52 4.54 -4.83
N ARG A 84 8.34 5.21 -5.63
CA ARG A 84 7.90 5.87 -6.86
C ARG A 84 8.13 4.93 -8.03
N PHE A 85 7.09 4.70 -8.81
CA PHE A 85 7.06 3.75 -9.91
C PHE A 85 6.65 4.48 -11.20
N SER A 86 7.43 4.30 -12.27
CA SER A 86 7.16 4.88 -13.58
C SER A 86 7.20 3.77 -14.63
N PRO A 87 6.06 3.21 -15.05
CA PRO A 87 6.04 2.15 -16.05
C PRO A 87 6.47 2.69 -17.41
N TYR A 88 7.41 2.04 -18.09
CA TYR A 88 7.82 2.41 -19.46
C TYR A 88 6.86 1.87 -20.52
N THR A 89 6.20 0.74 -20.24
CA THR A 89 5.13 0.13 -21.04
C THR A 89 3.96 -0.27 -20.14
N LYS A 90 2.83 -0.67 -20.72
CA LYS A 90 1.67 -1.14 -19.95
C LYS A 90 1.87 -2.55 -19.34
N ASP A 91 2.78 -3.34 -19.90
CA ASP A 91 2.96 -4.75 -19.52
C ASP A 91 4.02 -4.96 -18.43
N VAL A 92 4.32 -3.91 -17.65
CA VAL A 92 5.20 -3.99 -16.48
C VAL A 92 4.38 -4.40 -15.25
N ASP A 93 4.87 -5.37 -14.49
CA ASP A 93 4.32 -5.72 -13.18
C ASP A 93 5.00 -4.90 -12.07
N PHE A 94 4.23 -4.47 -11.07
CA PHE A 94 4.75 -3.97 -9.81
C PHE A 94 4.75 -5.11 -8.80
N GLU A 95 5.92 -5.44 -8.24
CA GLU A 95 6.11 -6.53 -7.29
C GLU A 95 6.73 -6.03 -6.00
N VAL A 96 6.12 -6.38 -4.86
CA VAL A 96 6.65 -6.05 -3.53
C VAL A 96 6.39 -7.19 -2.54
N LEU A 97 7.42 -7.55 -1.77
CA LEU A 97 7.30 -8.50 -0.67
C LEU A 97 7.26 -7.74 0.66
N LEU A 98 6.13 -7.77 1.35
CA LEU A 98 6.02 -7.25 2.71
C LEU A 98 6.68 -8.25 3.68
N GLU A 99 7.66 -7.80 4.45
CA GLU A 99 8.40 -8.67 5.38
C GLU A 99 7.88 -8.55 6.82
N SER A 100 7.88 -7.34 7.41
CA SER A 100 7.48 -7.14 8.81
C SER A 100 7.16 -5.69 9.17
N MET A 101 6.47 -5.48 10.30
CA MET A 101 6.33 -4.20 10.99
C MET A 101 6.84 -4.30 12.43
N SER A 102 7.15 -3.15 13.03
CA SER A 102 7.76 -3.09 14.36
C SER A 102 6.71 -3.11 15.49
N ARG A 103 6.65 -4.21 16.27
CA ARG A 103 5.70 -4.39 17.40
C ARG A 103 5.62 -3.23 18.40
N PRO A 104 6.73 -2.58 18.84
CA PRO A 104 6.66 -1.45 19.77
C PRO A 104 5.74 -0.30 19.34
N TYR A 105 5.48 -0.16 18.04
CA TYR A 105 4.62 0.90 17.47
C TYR A 105 3.33 0.34 16.86
N CYS A 106 3.40 -0.88 16.33
CA CYS A 106 2.30 -1.57 15.65
C CYS A 106 1.43 -2.44 16.58
N GLY A 107 1.85 -2.67 17.83
CA GLY A 107 1.13 -3.50 18.80
C GLY A 107 1.35 -5.00 18.57
N SER A 108 0.48 -5.81 19.16
CA SER A 108 0.41 -7.27 18.94
C SER A 108 -0.63 -7.68 17.90
N GLY A 109 -1.59 -6.81 17.60
CA GLY A 109 -2.67 -7.08 16.65
C GLY A 109 -2.20 -7.22 15.20
N GLY A 110 -2.97 -8.00 14.43
CA GLY A 110 -2.82 -8.11 12.99
C GLY A 110 -3.21 -6.85 12.22
N ILE A 111 -3.15 -6.92 10.89
CA ILE A 111 -3.63 -5.90 9.96
C ILE A 111 -4.60 -6.48 8.92
N TYR A 112 -5.44 -5.63 8.36
CA TYR A 112 -6.10 -5.82 7.08
C TYR A 112 -5.32 -5.06 6.01
N VAL A 113 -5.08 -5.67 4.85
CA VAL A 113 -4.51 -5.03 3.66
C VAL A 113 -5.58 -4.94 2.59
N GLU A 114 -5.81 -3.75 2.05
CA GLU A 114 -6.73 -3.52 0.93
C GLU A 114 -6.01 -3.75 -0.42
N GLY A 115 -4.82 -3.17 -0.59
CA GLY A 115 -4.01 -3.33 -1.79
C GLY A 115 -2.90 -2.29 -1.91
N ILE A 116 -2.46 -2.04 -3.14
CA ILE A 116 -1.58 -0.91 -3.48
C ILE A 116 -2.38 0.09 -4.31
N HIS A 117 -2.38 1.36 -3.90
CA HIS A 117 -2.95 2.44 -4.71
C HIS A 117 -1.83 3.21 -5.41
N PHE A 118 -1.98 3.40 -6.71
CA PHE A 118 -1.08 4.22 -7.52
C PHE A 118 -1.67 5.62 -7.64
N ARG A 119 -0.90 6.63 -7.21
CA ARG A 119 -1.30 8.04 -7.30
C ARG A 119 -0.35 8.76 -8.23
N ALA A 120 -0.86 9.32 -9.33
CA ALA A 120 -0.04 10.05 -10.29
C ALA A 120 0.57 11.29 -9.61
N ILE A 121 1.91 11.41 -9.64
CA ILE A 121 2.65 12.58 -9.16
C ILE A 121 2.75 13.56 -10.32
N THR A 122 1.63 14.21 -10.64
CA THR A 122 1.55 15.28 -11.63
C THR A 122 1.65 16.64 -10.93
N ASN A 123 2.23 17.63 -11.62
CA ASN A 123 2.21 19.03 -11.18
C ASN A 123 0.81 19.68 -11.31
N THR A 124 -0.19 18.91 -11.75
CA THR A 124 -1.59 19.32 -11.94
C THR A 124 -2.51 18.10 -11.90
N THR A 125 -3.48 18.13 -10.98
CA THR A 125 -4.62 17.19 -10.83
C THR A 125 -4.28 15.71 -10.59
N LEU A 126 -4.56 15.24 -9.36
CA LEU A 126 -4.40 13.84 -8.94
C LEU A 126 -5.42 12.91 -9.65
N LYS A 127 -4.93 11.85 -10.29
CA LYS A 127 -5.72 10.64 -10.62
C LYS A 127 -5.29 9.50 -9.68
N VAL A 128 -6.27 8.86 -9.04
CA VAL A 128 -6.05 7.75 -8.11
C VAL A 128 -6.48 6.45 -8.78
N LEU A 129 -5.59 5.46 -8.81
CA LEU A 129 -5.87 4.14 -9.37
C LEU A 129 -5.72 3.08 -8.27
N PHE A 130 -6.81 2.33 -8.07
CA PHE A 130 -6.96 1.32 -7.03
C PHE A 130 -6.69 -0.07 -7.64
N VAL A 131 -5.73 -0.84 -7.12
CA VAL A 131 -5.53 -2.24 -7.56
C VAL A 131 -5.35 -3.19 -6.37
N SER A 132 -6.25 -4.17 -6.28
CA SER A 132 -6.19 -5.23 -5.26
C SER A 132 -5.48 -6.49 -5.78
N PRO A 133 -4.92 -7.34 -4.90
CA PRO A 133 -4.13 -8.50 -5.32
C PRO A 133 -4.89 -9.63 -6.03
N ASN A 134 -6.22 -9.58 -6.12
CA ASN A 134 -7.07 -10.72 -6.53
C ASN A 134 -8.29 -10.31 -7.38
N PHE A 135 -8.06 -9.53 -8.45
CA PHE A 135 -9.03 -9.17 -9.49
C PHE A 135 -10.33 -8.46 -9.04
N LEU A 136 -10.32 -7.13 -9.10
CA LEU A 136 -11.42 -6.27 -9.61
C LEU A 136 -10.97 -4.82 -9.47
N ILE A 137 -10.95 -4.03 -10.54
CA ILE A 137 -10.59 -2.60 -10.49
C ILE A 137 -11.86 -1.78 -10.65
N PHE A 138 -12.07 -0.81 -9.77
CA PHE A 138 -13.12 0.20 -9.89
C PHE A 138 -12.53 1.47 -10.50
N PHE A 139 -13.17 1.98 -11.55
CA PHE A 139 -12.90 3.30 -12.09
C PHE A 139 -13.82 4.32 -11.42
N ILE A 140 -13.30 5.51 -11.11
CA ILE A 140 -14.04 6.74 -10.79
C ILE A 140 -13.38 7.87 -11.56
#